data_AF-A0AAV0PR92-F1
#
_entry.id   AF-A0AAV0PR92-F1
#
_cell.length_a   1.000
_cell.length_b   1.000
_cell.length_c   1.000
_cell.angle_alpha   90.00
_cell.angle_beta   90.00
_cell.angle_gamma   90.00
#
_symmetry.space_group_name_H-M   'P 1'
#
loop_
_entity.id
_entity.type
_entity.pdbx_description
1 polymer ?
#
loop_
_entity_poly.entity_id
_entity_poly.type
_entity_poly.pdbx_seq_one_letter_code
_entity_poly.pdbx_strand_id
1 'polypeptide(L)'
;MELSRNPEWKNWISDVNATACFTTIGGGGGGFSYGIFAQAVNLTTEDSFITRYIYSLFWGFQQISTLAGNQEPSYFVWEVLFTMLIVGLGLLLFAFLIGNMQNFLQALGQRRLEMFLRRRDVEQWMNHRRLPPELRRTVKEAERHNWAATRGVNEEALLENLPEDLRREVRRHLFRFLKEVGIFNMEIHDNELDAIYEKLKQRTYKKGSEIFCTGGVVDKMVLIVRGKLKSTGEDGTVITLSQGQVCGDELLTWCRQHASSLSKGTEMGQRLISRRTVKCLTQVEVFLLREVDLKDVDSILAGCLRNPLVQDAIRKASLVKKIKVAPQKIQLRGVANRRETRGKETSSSTATWVGKAVNRRSPINQAANK
;
A
#
# COMPACT_ATOMS: atom_id res chain seq x y z
N MET A 1 3.36 -42.67 48.42
CA MET A 1 1.96 -42.74 48.89
C MET A 1 1.72 -43.93 49.82
N GLU A 2 2.33 -45.10 49.56
CA GLU A 2 2.22 -46.27 50.46
C GLU A 2 3.23 -46.23 51.62
N LEU A 3 4.49 -45.83 51.37
CA LEU A 3 5.55 -45.79 52.40
C LEU A 3 5.14 -45.01 53.67
N SER A 4 4.77 -43.74 53.54
CA SER A 4 4.33 -42.89 54.67
C SER A 4 3.00 -43.30 55.32
N ARG A 5 2.32 -44.33 54.80
CA ARG A 5 1.13 -44.95 55.40
C ARG A 5 1.46 -46.22 56.20
N ASN A 6 2.64 -46.82 56.03
CA ASN A 6 3.09 -47.95 56.85
C ASN A 6 3.52 -47.43 58.25
N PRO A 7 3.00 -47.96 59.38
CA PRO A 7 3.47 -47.58 60.72
C PRO A 7 4.99 -47.76 60.91
N GLU A 8 5.62 -48.73 60.24
CA GLU A 8 7.07 -48.97 60.34
C GLU A 8 7.93 -47.88 59.69
N TRP A 9 7.37 -47.06 58.79
CA TRP A 9 8.10 -45.96 58.13
C TRP A 9 8.70 -44.96 59.13
N LYS A 10 8.01 -44.71 60.25
CA LYS A 10 8.53 -43.85 61.32
C LYS A 10 9.73 -44.47 62.04
N ASN A 11 9.71 -45.78 62.26
CA ASN A 11 10.83 -46.51 62.86
C ASN A 11 12.03 -46.54 61.90
N TRP A 12 11.76 -46.71 60.59
CA TRP A 12 12.79 -46.78 59.55
C TRP A 12 13.47 -45.40 59.33
N ILE A 13 12.72 -44.29 59.39
CA ILE A 13 13.30 -42.94 59.40
C ILE A 13 14.11 -42.65 60.68
N SER A 14 13.78 -43.28 61.82
CA SER A 14 14.56 -43.09 63.06
C SER A 14 15.78 -44.02 63.18
N ASP A 15 15.99 -44.96 62.25
CA ASP A 15 17.17 -45.84 62.23
C ASP A 15 18.36 -45.13 61.57
N VAL A 16 19.48 -45.04 62.30
CA VAL A 16 20.73 -44.41 61.87
C VAL A 16 21.33 -45.13 60.65
N ASN A 17 21.15 -46.44 60.54
CA ASN A 17 21.68 -47.25 59.44
C ASN A 17 20.80 -47.14 58.18
N ALA A 18 19.48 -47.03 58.35
CA ALA A 18 18.56 -46.77 57.24
C ALA A 18 18.71 -45.34 56.70
N THR A 19 18.87 -44.34 57.57
CA THR A 19 19.14 -42.96 57.14
C THR A 19 20.52 -42.78 56.51
N ALA A 20 21.54 -43.54 56.94
CA ALA A 20 22.84 -43.59 56.26
C ALA A 20 22.74 -44.07 54.80
N CYS A 21 21.71 -44.82 54.43
CA CYS A 21 21.47 -45.20 53.02
C CYS A 21 21.05 -44.01 52.13
N PHE A 22 20.68 -42.86 52.70
CA PHE A 22 20.33 -41.63 51.96
C PHE A 22 21.43 -40.55 52.00
N THR A 23 22.47 -40.70 52.83
CA THR A 23 23.52 -39.68 52.98
C THR A 23 24.65 -39.86 51.98
N THR A 24 24.71 -38.99 50.98
CA THR A 24 25.73 -38.99 49.93
C THR A 24 27.05 -38.35 50.39
N ILE A 25 27.71 -38.97 51.38
CA ILE A 25 29.06 -38.59 51.84
C ILE A 25 30.05 -39.71 51.53
N GLY A 26 30.62 -39.66 50.32
CA GLY A 26 31.78 -40.47 49.95
C GLY A 26 33.02 -40.00 50.73
N GLY A 27 33.26 -40.57 51.90
CA GLY A 27 34.40 -40.21 52.76
C GLY A 27 34.60 -41.14 53.96
N GLY A 28 33.52 -41.68 54.54
CA GLY A 28 33.63 -42.69 55.60
C GLY A 28 32.28 -43.11 56.19
N GLY A 29 31.94 -44.40 56.08
CA GLY A 29 30.81 -45.03 56.76
C GLY A 29 29.49 -45.06 55.98
N GLY A 30 29.18 -46.20 55.34
CA GLY A 30 27.81 -46.64 55.05
C GLY A 30 27.12 -46.13 53.77
N GLY A 31 27.37 -44.89 53.35
CA GLY A 31 26.63 -44.28 52.23
C GLY A 31 26.84 -44.94 50.85
N PHE A 32 25.76 -45.17 50.11
CA PHE A 32 25.81 -45.63 48.71
C PHE A 32 26.00 -44.44 47.73
N SER A 33 26.80 -44.63 46.68
CA SER A 33 27.04 -43.59 45.67
C SER A 33 25.97 -43.64 44.56
N TYR A 34 24.96 -42.77 44.66
CA TYR A 34 23.83 -42.72 43.72
C TYR A 34 24.11 -41.96 42.40
N GLY A 35 25.33 -41.47 42.17
CA GLY A 35 25.70 -40.74 40.95
C GLY A 35 24.71 -39.60 40.64
N ILE A 36 24.26 -39.53 39.39
CA ILE A 36 23.28 -38.52 38.93
C ILE A 36 21.91 -38.59 39.64
N PHE A 37 21.60 -39.71 40.32
CA PHE A 37 20.32 -39.92 41.00
C PHE A 37 20.32 -39.44 42.46
N ALA A 38 21.44 -38.97 43.01
CA ALA A 38 21.54 -38.48 44.39
C ALA A 38 20.44 -37.47 44.79
N GLN A 39 20.17 -36.49 43.93
CA GLN A 39 19.11 -35.50 44.15
C GLN A 39 17.70 -36.11 44.05
N ALA A 40 17.51 -37.09 43.16
CA ALA A 40 16.22 -37.78 43.00
C ALA A 40 15.91 -38.69 44.22
N VAL A 41 16.92 -39.34 44.80
CA VAL A 41 16.80 -40.15 46.02
C VAL A 41 16.33 -39.29 47.19
N ASN A 42 16.95 -38.12 47.42
CA ASN A 42 16.52 -37.18 48.46
C ASN A 42 15.16 -36.51 48.17
N LEU A 43 14.66 -36.58 46.92
CA LEU A 43 13.29 -36.16 46.57
C LEU A 43 12.25 -37.27 46.87
N THR A 44 12.66 -38.52 47.11
CA THR A 44 11.71 -39.61 47.41
C THR A 44 11.19 -39.59 48.84
N THR A 45 11.92 -38.97 49.77
CA THR A 45 11.57 -38.80 51.19
C THR A 45 10.55 -37.69 51.44
N GLU A 46 10.37 -36.78 50.48
CA GLU A 46 9.29 -35.78 50.48
C GLU A 46 7.91 -36.43 50.33
N ASP A 47 6.99 -36.12 51.24
CA ASP A 47 5.58 -36.57 51.17
C ASP A 47 4.77 -35.76 50.14
N SER A 48 5.24 -34.56 49.77
CA SER A 48 4.49 -33.58 49.00
C SER A 48 4.54 -33.85 47.48
N PHE A 49 3.49 -34.48 46.94
CA PHE A 49 3.40 -34.85 45.50
C PHE A 49 3.67 -33.68 44.53
N ILE A 50 3.14 -32.49 44.84
CA ILE A 50 3.31 -31.29 44.00
C ILE A 50 4.80 -30.91 43.90
N THR A 51 5.52 -30.91 45.03
CA THR A 51 6.95 -30.61 45.09
C THR A 51 7.77 -31.61 44.27
N ARG A 52 7.47 -32.91 44.41
CA ARG A 52 8.13 -33.99 43.64
C ARG A 52 7.93 -33.81 42.13
N TYR A 53 6.71 -33.47 41.70
CA TYR A 53 6.39 -33.23 40.30
C TYR A 53 7.09 -31.97 39.75
N ILE A 54 7.01 -30.84 40.46
CA ILE A 54 7.63 -29.57 40.05
C ILE A 54 9.16 -29.70 40.01
N TYR A 55 9.79 -30.35 41.00
CA TYR A 55 11.23 -30.54 41.02
C TYR A 55 11.71 -31.49 39.90
N SER A 56 10.95 -32.55 39.61
CA SER A 56 11.23 -33.45 38.47
C SER A 56 11.14 -32.72 37.12
N LEU A 57 10.11 -31.88 36.93
CA LEU A 57 10.00 -31.00 35.76
C LEU A 57 11.16 -29.99 35.68
N PHE A 58 11.53 -29.36 36.79
CA PHE A 58 12.64 -28.41 36.86
C PHE A 58 13.97 -29.08 36.49
N TRP A 59 14.27 -30.25 37.05
CA TRP A 59 15.46 -31.04 36.73
C TRP A 59 15.51 -31.36 35.23
N GLY A 60 14.41 -31.84 34.63
CA GLY A 60 14.34 -32.14 33.20
C GLY A 60 14.51 -30.90 32.31
N PHE A 61 13.84 -29.79 32.67
CA PHE A 61 13.99 -28.50 31.99
C PHE A 61 15.43 -27.97 32.08
N GLN A 62 16.08 -28.13 33.23
CA GLN A 62 17.48 -27.78 33.43
C GLN A 62 18.39 -28.62 32.54
N GLN A 63 18.20 -29.94 32.42
CA GLN A 63 19.04 -30.78 31.55
C GLN A 63 18.89 -30.40 30.06
N ILE A 64 17.67 -30.11 29.60
CA ILE A 64 17.43 -29.64 28.23
C ILE A 64 18.08 -28.26 28.00
N SER A 65 18.03 -27.36 28.99
CA SER A 65 18.56 -25.99 28.87
C SER A 65 20.08 -25.89 29.01
N THR A 66 20.71 -26.80 29.77
CA THR A 66 22.17 -26.84 30.02
C THR A 66 22.91 -27.85 29.15
N LEU A 67 22.19 -28.58 28.29
CA LEU A 67 22.72 -29.72 27.51
C LEU A 67 23.42 -30.75 28.43
N ALA A 68 22.81 -31.01 29.59
CA ALA A 68 23.33 -31.77 30.72
C ALA A 68 24.73 -31.39 31.25
N GLY A 69 25.24 -30.19 30.94
CA GLY A 69 26.54 -29.69 31.40
C GLY A 69 26.69 -29.47 32.92
N ASN A 70 25.73 -29.95 33.73
CA ASN A 70 25.79 -30.00 35.19
C ASN A 70 25.72 -31.44 35.75
N GLN A 71 25.81 -32.47 34.91
CA GLN A 71 25.85 -33.87 35.30
C GLN A 71 27.22 -34.48 35.02
N GLU A 72 27.87 -34.98 36.06
CA GLU A 72 29.02 -35.87 35.96
C GLU A 72 28.51 -37.31 36.20
N PRO A 73 28.36 -38.15 35.16
CA PRO A 73 27.87 -39.51 35.33
C PRO A 73 28.91 -40.39 36.04
N SER A 74 28.44 -41.32 36.87
CA SER A 74 29.31 -42.33 37.48
C SER A 74 29.86 -43.30 36.43
N TYR A 75 30.82 -44.16 36.82
CA TYR A 75 31.35 -45.24 35.97
C TYR A 75 30.31 -46.35 35.65
N PHE A 76 29.02 -46.12 35.90
CA PHE A 76 27.94 -47.06 35.63
C PHE A 76 27.42 -46.88 34.20
N VAL A 77 27.53 -47.94 33.39
CA VAL A 77 27.25 -47.91 31.93
C VAL A 77 25.86 -47.33 31.60
N TRP A 78 24.84 -47.64 32.39
CA TRP A 78 23.48 -47.15 32.15
C TRP A 78 23.28 -45.66 32.52
N GLU A 79 24.04 -45.11 33.48
CA GLU A 79 24.06 -43.66 33.72
C GLU A 79 24.63 -42.94 32.50
N VAL A 80 25.79 -43.39 32.00
CA VAL A 80 26.45 -42.79 30.83
C VAL A 80 25.53 -42.83 29.60
N LEU A 81 24.87 -43.97 29.32
CA LEU A 81 23.92 -44.09 28.21
C LEU A 81 22.68 -43.19 28.39
N PHE A 82 22.16 -43.06 29.61
CA PHE A 82 21.01 -42.21 29.90
C PHE A 82 21.35 -40.71 29.76
N THR A 83 22.49 -40.27 30.30
CA THR A 83 22.98 -38.89 30.11
C THR A 83 23.28 -38.61 28.63
N MET A 84 23.90 -39.54 27.89
CA MET A 84 24.08 -39.39 26.42
C MET A 84 22.75 -39.20 25.68
N LEU A 85 21.71 -39.96 26.03
CA LEU A 85 20.38 -39.81 25.43
C LEU A 85 19.76 -38.43 25.73
N ILE A 86 19.88 -37.95 26.97
CA ILE A 86 19.38 -36.63 27.39
C ILE A 86 20.13 -35.50 26.66
N VAL A 87 21.46 -35.59 26.55
CA VAL A 87 22.29 -34.63 25.78
C VAL A 87 21.88 -34.62 24.31
N GLY A 88 21.71 -35.78 23.68
CA GLY A 88 21.29 -35.90 22.28
C GLY A 88 19.90 -35.31 22.02
N LEU A 89 18.94 -35.57 22.90
CA LEU A 89 17.60 -34.98 22.83
C LEU A 89 17.62 -33.46 23.06
N GLY A 90 18.41 -32.98 24.03
CA GLY A 90 18.59 -31.55 24.30
C GLY A 90 19.18 -30.81 23.10
N LEU A 91 20.24 -31.34 22.49
CA LEU A 91 20.87 -30.81 21.29
C LEU A 91 19.89 -30.76 20.10
N LEU A 92 19.10 -31.81 19.89
CA LEU A 92 18.11 -31.88 18.81
C LEU A 92 16.98 -30.86 19.00
N LEU A 93 16.45 -30.73 20.22
CA LEU A 93 15.43 -29.74 20.57
C LEU A 93 15.97 -28.30 20.44
N PHE A 94 17.21 -28.05 20.85
CA PHE A 94 17.85 -26.74 20.75
C PHE A 94 18.11 -26.34 19.28
N ALA A 95 18.60 -27.27 18.45
CA ALA A 95 18.76 -27.05 17.02
C ALA A 95 17.41 -26.79 16.31
N PHE A 96 16.35 -27.52 16.68
CA PHE A 96 15.00 -27.29 16.17
C PHE A 96 14.44 -25.93 16.62
N LEU A 97 14.68 -25.52 17.86
CA LEU A 97 14.29 -24.19 18.37
C LEU A 97 14.98 -23.07 17.59
N ILE A 98 16.29 -23.16 17.37
CA ILE A 98 17.06 -22.18 16.57
C ILE A 98 16.54 -22.12 15.14
N GLY A 99 16.33 -23.27 14.47
CA GLY A 99 15.81 -23.31 13.10
C GLY A 99 14.44 -22.66 12.96
N ASN A 100 13.52 -22.93 13.89
CA ASN A 100 12.20 -22.30 13.90
C ASN A 100 12.27 -20.79 14.23
N MET A 101 13.10 -20.38 15.20
CA MET A 101 13.31 -18.97 15.52
C MET A 101 13.90 -18.20 14.33
N GLN A 102 14.86 -18.78 13.61
CA GLN A 102 15.43 -18.22 12.40
C GLN A 102 14.37 -18.08 11.30
N ASN A 103 13.58 -19.13 11.04
CA ASN A 103 12.50 -19.10 10.04
C ASN A 103 11.43 -18.04 10.39
N PHE A 104 11.05 -17.92 11.66
CA PHE A 104 10.10 -16.92 12.15
C PHE A 104 10.65 -15.49 12.01
N LEU A 105 11.89 -15.24 12.42
CA LEU A 105 12.56 -13.94 12.24
C LEU A 105 12.74 -13.58 10.77
N GLN A 106 13.02 -14.56 9.90
CA GLN A 106 13.05 -14.34 8.45
C GLN A 106 11.65 -13.99 7.92
N ALA A 107 10.59 -14.69 8.31
CA ALA A 107 9.21 -14.37 7.89
C ALA A 107 8.78 -12.95 8.30
N LEU A 108 9.09 -12.52 9.53
CA LEU A 108 8.89 -11.13 9.97
C LEU A 108 9.78 -10.13 9.22
N GLY A 109 11.01 -10.53 8.90
CA GLY A 109 12.03 -9.71 8.24
C GLY A 109 11.83 -9.55 6.73
N GLN A 110 11.19 -10.50 6.04
CA GLN A 110 11.08 -10.58 4.58
C GLN A 110 10.65 -9.25 3.95
N ARG A 111 9.57 -8.63 4.42
CA ARG A 111 9.06 -7.36 3.87
C ARG A 111 9.99 -6.16 4.13
N ARG A 112 10.81 -6.19 5.18
CA ARG A 112 11.86 -5.17 5.41
C ARG A 112 13.08 -5.41 4.50
N LEU A 113 13.45 -6.66 4.29
CA LEU A 113 14.55 -7.05 3.41
C LEU A 113 14.24 -6.76 1.94
N GLU A 114 13.04 -7.12 1.48
CA GLU A 114 12.50 -6.79 0.14
C GLU A 114 12.54 -5.27 -0.11
N MET A 115 12.05 -4.47 0.84
CA MET A 115 12.11 -3.00 0.79
C MET A 115 13.55 -2.47 0.76
N PHE A 116 14.47 -3.09 1.50
CA PHE A 116 15.87 -2.68 1.58
C PHE A 116 16.64 -2.99 0.29
N LEU A 117 16.51 -4.20 -0.23
CA LEU A 117 17.11 -4.63 -1.51
C LEU A 117 16.62 -3.72 -2.64
N ARG A 118 15.31 -3.56 -2.80
CA ARG A 118 14.71 -2.70 -3.82
C ARG A 118 15.16 -1.24 -3.72
N ARG A 119 15.32 -0.70 -2.51
CA ARG A 119 15.93 0.64 -2.31
C ARG A 119 17.39 0.69 -2.75
N ARG A 120 18.21 -0.29 -2.36
CA ARG A 120 19.62 -0.39 -2.74
C ARG A 120 19.77 -0.43 -4.26
N ASP A 121 18.95 -1.24 -4.93
CA ASP A 121 19.05 -1.47 -6.37
C ASP A 121 18.62 -0.24 -7.17
N VAL A 122 17.57 0.47 -6.72
CA VAL A 122 17.19 1.80 -7.24
C VAL A 122 18.31 2.82 -6.98
N GLU A 123 18.98 2.81 -5.83
CA GLU A 123 20.11 3.71 -5.55
C GLU A 123 21.35 3.42 -6.39
N GLN A 124 21.66 2.14 -6.66
CA GLN A 124 22.70 1.73 -7.60
C GLN A 124 22.38 2.19 -9.03
N TRP A 125 21.14 2.00 -9.50
CA TRP A 125 20.68 2.49 -10.80
C TRP A 125 20.81 4.03 -10.92
N MET A 126 20.39 4.78 -9.89
CA MET A 126 20.53 6.24 -9.87
C MET A 126 21.99 6.71 -9.88
N ASN A 127 22.88 5.99 -9.19
CA ASN A 127 24.33 6.26 -9.21
C ASN A 127 24.93 5.98 -10.59
N HIS A 128 24.65 4.81 -11.17
CA HIS A 128 25.14 4.40 -12.48
C HIS A 128 24.69 5.36 -13.59
N ARG A 129 23.44 5.83 -13.54
CA ARG A 129 22.90 6.85 -14.47
C ARG A 129 23.31 8.29 -14.12
N ARG A 130 24.16 8.51 -13.11
CA ARG A 130 24.68 9.83 -12.65
C ARG A 130 23.59 10.91 -12.51
N LEU A 131 22.42 10.55 -11.97
CA LEU A 131 21.29 11.48 -11.90
C LEU A 131 21.56 12.67 -10.95
N PRO A 132 21.09 13.89 -11.27
CA PRO A 132 21.28 15.07 -10.43
C PRO A 132 20.54 14.95 -9.08
N PRO A 133 21.03 15.61 -8.02
CA PRO A 133 20.58 15.38 -6.64
C PRO A 133 19.08 15.63 -6.42
N GLU A 134 18.49 16.65 -7.06
CA GLU A 134 17.06 16.92 -6.96
C GLU A 134 16.20 15.81 -7.56
N LEU A 135 16.55 15.34 -8.76
CA LEU A 135 15.83 14.22 -9.39
C LEU A 135 15.95 12.94 -8.55
N ARG A 136 17.11 12.71 -7.92
CA ARG A 136 17.30 11.60 -6.96
C ARG A 136 16.39 11.73 -5.73
N ARG A 137 16.17 12.94 -5.18
CA ARG A 137 15.19 13.17 -4.11
C ARG A 137 13.78 12.82 -4.58
N THR A 138 13.36 13.36 -5.74
CA THR A 138 12.02 13.12 -6.31
C THR A 138 11.74 11.64 -6.56
N VAL A 139 12.73 10.87 -7.04
CA VAL A 139 12.66 9.41 -7.21
C VAL A 139 12.58 8.70 -5.85
N LYS A 140 13.46 9.00 -4.88
CA LYS A 140 13.40 8.40 -3.52
C LYS A 140 12.07 8.69 -2.80
N GLU A 141 11.39 9.79 -3.10
CA GLU A 141 10.05 10.10 -2.59
C GLU A 141 8.93 9.39 -3.36
N ALA A 142 9.07 9.23 -4.67
CA ALA A 142 8.12 8.48 -5.50
C ALA A 142 8.08 7.02 -5.05
N GLU A 143 9.26 6.41 -4.88
CA GLU A 143 9.36 5.00 -4.48
C GLU A 143 8.91 4.77 -3.03
N ARG A 144 9.10 5.74 -2.14
CA ARG A 144 8.54 5.70 -0.78
C ARG A 144 7.00 5.79 -0.78
N HIS A 145 6.40 6.62 -1.63
CA HIS A 145 4.93 6.67 -1.76
C HIS A 145 4.37 5.41 -2.43
N ASN A 146 5.01 4.93 -3.50
CA ASN A 146 4.63 3.71 -4.19
C ASN A 146 4.63 2.53 -3.21
N TRP A 147 5.74 2.30 -2.50
CA TRP A 147 5.82 1.24 -1.50
C TRP A 147 4.78 1.37 -0.38
N ALA A 148 4.46 2.59 0.06
CA ALA A 148 3.42 2.79 1.07
C ALA A 148 2.00 2.44 0.56
N ALA A 149 1.72 2.64 -0.73
CA ALA A 149 0.43 2.35 -1.36
C ALA A 149 0.29 0.88 -1.82
N THR A 150 1.25 0.38 -2.60
CA THR A 150 1.19 -0.94 -3.27
C THR A 150 1.93 -2.05 -2.52
N ARG A 151 2.65 -1.72 -1.43
CA ARG A 151 3.61 -2.63 -0.75
C ARG A 151 4.66 -3.21 -1.70
N GLY A 152 4.95 -2.52 -2.80
CA GLY A 152 5.89 -2.95 -3.84
C GLY A 152 5.30 -3.84 -4.93
N VAL A 153 4.04 -4.27 -4.84
CA VAL A 153 3.39 -5.09 -5.87
C VAL A 153 3.35 -4.31 -7.20
N ASN A 154 3.82 -4.94 -8.28
CA ASN A 154 3.65 -4.42 -9.63
C ASN A 154 2.35 -5.01 -10.21
N GLU A 155 1.31 -4.18 -10.31
CA GLU A 155 -0.02 -4.59 -10.78
C GLU A 155 0.02 -5.15 -12.22
N GLU A 156 0.85 -4.59 -13.10
CA GLU A 156 0.99 -5.09 -14.48
C GLU A 156 1.60 -6.50 -14.50
N ALA A 157 2.73 -6.70 -13.83
CA ALA A 157 3.38 -8.00 -13.75
C ALA A 157 2.56 -9.05 -12.98
N LEU A 158 1.76 -8.64 -11.99
CA LEU A 158 0.82 -9.54 -11.32
C LEU A 158 -0.22 -10.07 -12.32
N LEU A 159 -0.86 -9.17 -13.08
CA LEU A 159 -1.85 -9.53 -14.10
C LEU A 159 -1.28 -10.34 -15.28
N GLU A 160 0.00 -10.15 -15.62
CA GLU A 160 0.71 -10.94 -16.63
C GLU A 160 0.99 -12.38 -16.19
N ASN A 161 1.07 -12.66 -14.88
CA ASN A 161 1.20 -14.02 -14.33
C ASN A 161 -0.15 -14.77 -14.18
N LEU A 162 -1.29 -14.13 -14.49
CA LEU A 162 -2.61 -14.75 -14.43
C LEU A 162 -2.99 -15.40 -15.78
N PRO A 163 -3.67 -16.57 -15.78
CA PRO A 163 -4.33 -17.10 -16.97
C PRO A 163 -5.30 -16.09 -17.59
N GLU A 164 -5.47 -16.15 -18.91
CA GLU A 164 -6.11 -15.06 -19.67
C GLU A 164 -7.56 -14.79 -19.26
N ASP A 165 -8.31 -15.82 -18.92
CA ASP A 165 -9.70 -15.72 -18.45
C ASP A 165 -9.78 -14.95 -17.11
N LEU A 166 -8.91 -15.30 -16.16
CA LEU A 166 -8.85 -14.65 -14.85
C LEU A 166 -8.27 -13.23 -14.96
N ARG A 167 -7.28 -13.02 -15.84
CA ARG A 167 -6.74 -11.70 -16.22
C ARG A 167 -7.85 -10.79 -16.76
N ARG A 168 -8.73 -11.32 -17.60
CA ARG A 168 -9.90 -10.63 -18.17
C ARG A 168 -10.95 -10.34 -17.10
N GLU A 169 -11.31 -11.29 -16.24
CA GLU A 169 -12.30 -11.08 -15.18
C GLU A 169 -11.84 -10.04 -14.13
N VAL A 170 -10.60 -10.14 -13.65
CA VAL A 170 -10.02 -9.15 -12.71
C VAL A 170 -10.00 -7.76 -13.35
N ARG A 171 -9.69 -7.65 -14.64
CA ARG A 171 -9.78 -6.38 -15.39
C ARG A 171 -11.21 -5.87 -15.51
N ARG A 172 -12.20 -6.70 -15.89
CA ARG A 172 -13.63 -6.33 -15.90
C ARG A 172 -14.10 -5.82 -14.53
N HIS A 173 -13.59 -6.36 -13.43
CA HIS A 173 -13.88 -5.87 -12.08
C HIS A 173 -13.24 -4.50 -11.82
N LEU A 174 -11.92 -4.37 -12.03
CA LEU A 174 -11.17 -3.13 -11.80
C LEU A 174 -11.71 -1.97 -12.66
N PHE A 175 -12.05 -2.25 -13.92
CA PHE A 175 -12.56 -1.28 -14.88
C PHE A 175 -14.08 -1.10 -14.83
N ARG A 176 -14.82 -1.65 -13.85
CA ARG A 176 -16.27 -1.45 -13.74
C ARG A 176 -16.68 0.03 -13.74
N PHE A 177 -15.88 0.87 -13.09
CA PHE A 177 -16.07 2.34 -13.07
C PHE A 177 -15.93 2.98 -14.48
N LEU A 178 -15.23 2.34 -15.43
CA LEU A 178 -15.15 2.84 -16.81
C LEU A 178 -16.47 2.75 -17.56
N LYS A 179 -17.35 1.80 -17.20
CA LYS A 179 -18.70 1.74 -17.78
C LYS A 179 -19.51 2.96 -17.36
N GLU A 180 -19.39 3.44 -16.12
CA GLU A 180 -20.06 4.67 -15.66
C GLU A 180 -19.54 5.94 -16.37
N VAL A 181 -18.31 5.93 -16.88
CA VAL A 181 -17.75 7.05 -17.66
C VAL A 181 -18.27 7.02 -19.08
N GLY A 182 -19.09 8.02 -19.42
CA GLY A 182 -19.92 8.08 -20.63
C GLY A 182 -19.26 7.99 -22.02
N ILE A 183 -17.95 7.73 -22.13
CA ILE A 183 -17.30 7.41 -23.41
C ILE A 183 -17.54 5.93 -23.78
N PHE A 184 -17.66 5.03 -22.81
CA PHE A 184 -17.81 3.58 -23.03
C PHE A 184 -19.24 3.05 -22.77
N ASN A 185 -20.19 3.93 -22.42
CA ASN A 185 -21.42 3.54 -21.73
C ASN A 185 -22.67 3.32 -22.62
N MET A 186 -22.56 3.31 -23.96
CA MET A 186 -23.75 3.32 -24.83
C MET A 186 -23.82 2.26 -25.94
N GLU A 187 -22.77 2.03 -26.73
CA GLU A 187 -22.79 1.02 -27.82
C GLU A 187 -21.38 0.46 -28.10
N ILE A 188 -20.93 -0.44 -27.22
CA ILE A 188 -19.71 -1.25 -27.37
C ILE A 188 -20.05 -2.66 -26.88
N HIS A 189 -19.74 -3.70 -27.65
CA HIS A 189 -19.96 -5.08 -27.20
C HIS A 189 -18.98 -5.44 -26.07
N ASP A 190 -19.37 -6.24 -25.07
CA ASP A 190 -18.48 -6.52 -23.93
C ASP A 190 -17.15 -7.19 -24.37
N ASN A 191 -17.12 -7.92 -25.50
CA ASN A 191 -15.90 -8.46 -26.12
C ASN A 191 -14.97 -7.39 -26.70
N GLU A 192 -15.51 -6.30 -27.25
CA GLU A 192 -14.75 -5.14 -27.74
C GLU A 192 -14.21 -4.32 -26.58
N LEU A 193 -15.02 -4.20 -25.51
CA LEU A 193 -14.67 -3.51 -24.28
C LEU A 193 -13.56 -4.25 -23.51
N ASP A 194 -13.56 -5.59 -23.52
CA ASP A 194 -12.45 -6.42 -23.03
C ASP A 194 -11.11 -6.08 -23.72
N ALA A 195 -11.10 -5.92 -25.04
CA ALA A 195 -9.88 -5.59 -25.79
C ALA A 195 -9.35 -4.19 -25.40
N ILE A 196 -10.23 -3.23 -25.16
CA ILE A 196 -9.88 -1.91 -24.63
C ILE A 196 -9.33 -2.03 -23.19
N TYR A 197 -9.99 -2.81 -22.33
CA TYR A 197 -9.55 -3.10 -20.95
C TYR A 197 -8.20 -3.84 -20.89
N GLU A 198 -7.87 -4.67 -21.87
CA GLU A 198 -6.58 -5.36 -21.93
C GLU A 198 -5.40 -4.42 -22.22
N LYS A 199 -5.66 -3.35 -22.97
CA LYS A 199 -4.68 -2.33 -23.37
C LYS A 199 -4.54 -1.17 -22.36
N LEU A 200 -5.55 -0.93 -21.53
CA LEU A 200 -5.52 0.11 -20.49
C LEU A 200 -4.53 -0.22 -19.36
N LYS A 201 -3.70 0.77 -19.00
CA LYS A 201 -2.71 0.70 -17.92
C LYS A 201 -3.00 1.72 -16.82
N GLN A 202 -2.97 1.30 -15.56
CA GLN A 202 -3.17 2.18 -14.41
C GLN A 202 -1.90 3.00 -14.12
N ARG A 203 -2.04 4.30 -13.86
CA ARG A 203 -0.92 5.21 -13.53
C ARG A 203 -1.31 6.22 -12.46
N THR A 204 -0.39 6.47 -11.54
CA THR A 204 -0.54 7.49 -10.49
C THR A 204 0.46 8.62 -10.69
N TYR A 205 -0.04 9.85 -10.80
CA TYR A 205 0.77 11.06 -10.96
C TYR A 205 0.82 11.86 -9.64
N LYS A 206 2.00 12.37 -9.29
CA LYS A 206 2.17 13.26 -8.12
C LYS A 206 1.54 14.63 -8.38
N LYS A 207 1.12 15.30 -7.30
CA LYS A 207 0.80 16.74 -7.32
C LYS A 207 1.95 17.53 -7.96
N GLY A 208 1.62 18.48 -8.83
CA GLY A 208 2.58 19.32 -9.55
C GLY A 208 3.18 18.68 -10.81
N SER A 209 2.96 17.38 -11.07
CA SER A 209 3.40 16.75 -12.33
C SER A 209 2.64 17.31 -13.53
N GLU A 210 3.29 17.37 -14.69
CA GLU A 210 2.64 17.70 -15.96
C GLU A 210 2.50 16.43 -16.81
N ILE A 211 1.30 16.22 -17.37
CA ILE A 211 0.95 15.02 -18.15
C ILE A 211 1.06 15.32 -19.66
N PHE A 212 0.70 16.55 -20.02
CA PHE A 212 0.87 17.14 -21.34
C PHE A 212 1.42 18.56 -21.16
N CYS A 213 2.24 19.01 -22.10
CA CYS A 213 2.77 20.38 -22.16
C CYS A 213 2.44 20.94 -23.55
N THR A 214 2.08 22.21 -23.65
CA THR A 214 1.88 22.90 -24.94
C THR A 214 3.15 22.76 -25.81
N GLY A 215 2.98 22.41 -27.09
CA GLY A 215 4.08 22.11 -28.00
C GLY A 215 4.66 20.69 -27.89
N GLY A 216 4.32 19.93 -26.84
CA GLY A 216 4.69 18.51 -26.69
C GLY A 216 3.79 17.57 -27.49
N VAL A 217 4.26 16.37 -27.80
CA VAL A 217 3.47 15.37 -28.53
C VAL A 217 2.39 14.74 -27.63
N VAL A 218 1.18 14.58 -28.18
CA VAL A 218 0.11 13.75 -27.63
C VAL A 218 0.27 12.32 -28.15
N ASP A 219 0.89 11.47 -27.34
CA ASP A 219 1.15 10.05 -27.60
C ASP A 219 0.23 9.10 -26.80
N LYS A 220 -0.70 9.68 -26.02
CA LYS A 220 -1.52 8.98 -25.03
C LYS A 220 -2.82 9.73 -24.73
N MET A 221 -3.86 8.97 -24.43
CA MET A 221 -5.15 9.39 -23.88
C MET A 221 -5.19 9.04 -22.39
N VAL A 222 -5.83 9.89 -21.57
CA VAL A 222 -5.77 9.82 -20.11
C VAL A 222 -7.17 10.03 -19.51
N LEU A 223 -7.67 9.05 -18.76
CA LEU A 223 -8.97 9.09 -18.07
C LEU A 223 -8.76 9.20 -16.56
N ILE A 224 -9.28 10.26 -15.95
CA ILE A 224 -9.16 10.57 -14.53
C ILE A 224 -10.09 9.67 -13.71
N VAL A 225 -9.51 8.78 -12.91
CA VAL A 225 -10.24 7.95 -11.94
C VAL A 225 -10.45 8.72 -10.65
N ARG A 226 -9.40 9.35 -10.12
CA ARG A 226 -9.45 10.14 -8.88
C ARG A 226 -8.48 11.31 -8.94
N GLY A 227 -8.82 12.40 -8.25
CA GLY A 227 -8.02 13.63 -8.16
C GLY A 227 -8.49 14.73 -9.12
N LYS A 228 -7.67 15.78 -9.26
CA LYS A 228 -7.96 16.95 -10.11
C LYS A 228 -6.75 17.38 -10.94
N LEU A 229 -6.98 17.67 -12.22
CA LEU A 229 -6.00 18.26 -13.14
C LEU A 229 -6.39 19.72 -13.46
N LYS A 230 -5.42 20.54 -13.85
CA LYS A 230 -5.60 21.86 -14.44
C LYS A 230 -5.12 21.81 -15.89
N SER A 231 -6.05 21.88 -16.84
CA SER A 231 -5.75 22.13 -18.25
C SER A 231 -5.65 23.64 -18.48
N THR A 232 -4.62 24.09 -19.19
CA THR A 232 -4.42 25.50 -19.58
C THR A 232 -4.12 25.52 -21.07
N GLY A 233 -5.00 26.13 -21.87
CA GLY A 233 -4.81 26.25 -23.32
C GLY A 233 -3.86 27.38 -23.72
N GLU A 234 -3.45 27.38 -25.00
CA GLU A 234 -2.71 28.48 -25.65
C GLU A 234 -3.39 29.84 -25.44
N ASP A 235 -4.73 29.91 -25.51
CA ASP A 235 -5.55 31.12 -25.27
C ASP A 235 -5.57 31.59 -23.79
N GLY A 236 -4.64 31.11 -22.95
CA GLY A 236 -4.62 31.35 -21.49
C GLY A 236 -5.79 30.72 -20.71
N THR A 237 -6.76 30.11 -21.39
CA THR A 237 -8.00 29.58 -20.79
C THR A 237 -7.70 28.40 -19.87
N VAL A 238 -8.08 28.55 -18.60
CA VAL A 238 -7.90 27.54 -17.54
C VAL A 238 -9.18 26.74 -17.33
N ILE A 239 -9.07 25.42 -17.37
CA ILE A 239 -10.16 24.46 -17.09
C ILE A 239 -9.67 23.45 -16.05
N THR A 240 -10.39 23.31 -14.95
CA THR A 240 -10.16 22.24 -13.96
C THR A 240 -10.89 20.98 -14.41
N LEU A 241 -10.15 19.89 -14.55
CA LEU A 241 -10.69 18.55 -14.83
C LEU A 241 -10.81 17.72 -13.55
N SER A 242 -11.85 16.89 -13.46
CA SER A 242 -12.17 16.03 -12.32
C SER A 242 -12.31 14.55 -12.72
N GLN A 243 -12.51 13.69 -11.71
CA GLN A 243 -12.94 12.30 -11.88
C GLN A 243 -14.05 12.16 -12.93
N GLY A 244 -13.93 11.11 -13.76
CA GLY A 244 -14.85 10.81 -14.87
C GLY A 244 -14.63 11.62 -16.15
N GLN A 245 -13.61 12.49 -16.21
CA GLN A 245 -13.26 13.26 -17.40
C GLN A 245 -11.97 12.75 -18.06
N VAL A 246 -11.85 12.98 -19.37
CA VAL A 246 -10.73 12.56 -20.20
C VAL A 246 -9.92 13.75 -20.69
N CYS A 247 -8.63 13.51 -20.93
CA CYS A 247 -7.71 14.41 -21.61
C CYS A 247 -6.93 13.63 -22.68
N GLY A 248 -6.55 14.29 -23.79
CA GLY A 248 -5.95 13.61 -24.94
C GLY A 248 -6.96 12.90 -25.85
N ASP A 249 -8.25 13.20 -25.73
CA ASP A 249 -9.34 12.76 -26.64
C ASP A 249 -9.14 13.24 -28.09
N GLU A 250 -8.39 14.33 -28.26
CA GLU A 250 -7.90 14.81 -29.55
C GLU A 250 -7.00 13.79 -30.28
N LEU A 251 -6.38 12.83 -29.58
CA LEU A 251 -5.69 11.69 -30.19
C LEU A 251 -6.64 10.77 -30.97
N LEU A 252 -7.82 10.47 -30.41
CA LEU A 252 -8.84 9.63 -31.09
C LEU A 252 -9.34 10.30 -32.37
N THR A 253 -9.54 11.63 -32.29
CA THR A 253 -9.99 12.44 -33.41
C THR A 253 -8.94 12.47 -34.53
N TRP A 254 -7.66 12.59 -34.16
CA TRP A 254 -6.55 12.58 -35.10
C TRP A 254 -6.33 11.20 -35.75
N CYS A 255 -6.35 10.11 -34.99
CA CYS A 255 -6.21 8.75 -35.52
C CYS A 255 -7.31 8.46 -36.55
N ARG A 256 -8.57 8.75 -36.24
CA ARG A 256 -9.70 8.60 -37.17
C ARG A 256 -9.53 9.40 -38.47
N GLN A 257 -8.93 10.60 -38.42
CA GLN A 257 -8.67 11.42 -39.61
C GLN A 257 -7.56 10.83 -40.51
N HIS A 258 -6.63 10.06 -39.94
CA HIS A 258 -5.45 9.53 -40.64
C HIS A 258 -5.52 8.02 -40.87
N ALA A 259 -6.54 7.30 -40.39
CA ALA A 259 -6.71 5.85 -40.56
C ALA A 259 -6.67 5.40 -42.05
N SER A 260 -7.21 6.21 -42.97
CA SER A 260 -7.13 5.98 -44.41
C SER A 260 -5.72 6.14 -45.02
N SER A 261 -4.82 6.85 -44.34
CA SER A 261 -3.39 6.96 -44.65
C SER A 261 -2.60 5.83 -43.98
N LEU A 262 -2.93 5.51 -42.72
CA LEU A 262 -2.31 4.45 -41.92
C LEU A 262 -2.38 3.08 -42.63
N SER A 263 -3.50 2.81 -43.32
CA SER A 263 -3.71 1.64 -44.17
C SER A 263 -2.73 1.49 -45.35
N LYS A 264 -1.94 2.52 -45.69
CA LYS A 264 -1.04 2.51 -46.87
C LYS A 264 0.45 2.42 -46.54
N GLY A 265 0.82 2.27 -45.27
CA GLY A 265 2.21 2.01 -44.86
C GLY A 265 3.18 3.19 -44.97
N THR A 266 2.73 4.37 -45.42
CA THR A 266 3.56 5.58 -45.41
C THR A 266 3.83 6.04 -43.98
N GLU A 267 5.10 6.19 -43.60
CA GLU A 267 5.49 6.60 -42.25
C GLU A 267 4.89 7.96 -41.87
N MET A 268 4.30 8.06 -40.67
CA MET A 268 3.61 9.27 -40.22
C MET A 268 4.60 10.34 -39.74
N GLY A 269 5.10 11.15 -40.67
CA GLY A 269 5.98 12.29 -40.38
C GLY A 269 5.36 13.43 -39.56
N GLN A 270 4.04 13.40 -39.31
CA GLN A 270 3.34 14.34 -38.42
C GLN A 270 2.81 13.59 -37.19
N ARG A 271 3.28 13.98 -36.00
CA ARG A 271 2.74 13.52 -34.70
C ARG A 271 1.84 14.62 -34.12
N LEU A 272 0.75 14.25 -33.45
CA LEU A 272 -0.18 15.23 -32.88
C LEU A 272 0.50 16.09 -31.80
N ILE A 273 0.47 17.41 -31.96
CA ILE A 273 1.03 18.37 -30.99
C ILE A 273 -0.08 18.87 -30.05
N SER A 274 0.20 18.87 -28.74
CA SER A 274 -0.71 19.37 -27.72
C SER A 274 -0.76 20.89 -27.73
N ARG A 275 -1.98 21.45 -27.75
CA ARG A 275 -2.25 22.89 -27.60
C ARG A 275 -2.57 23.30 -26.16
N ARG A 276 -2.32 22.40 -25.19
CA ARG A 276 -2.65 22.60 -23.77
C ARG A 276 -1.58 22.01 -22.86
N THR A 277 -1.26 22.74 -21.79
CA THR A 277 -0.49 22.23 -20.65
C THR A 277 -1.43 21.72 -19.57
N VAL A 278 -1.22 20.49 -19.10
CA VAL A 278 -2.13 19.77 -18.21
C VAL A 278 -1.38 19.29 -16.97
N LYS A 279 -1.69 19.91 -15.82
CA LYS A 279 -0.90 19.80 -14.57
C LYS A 279 -1.72 19.27 -13.40
N CYS A 280 -1.14 18.39 -12.59
CA CYS A 280 -1.80 17.77 -11.44
C CYS A 280 -1.95 18.75 -10.27
N LEU A 281 -3.19 19.00 -9.81
CA LEU A 281 -3.48 19.82 -8.62
C LEU A 281 -3.40 19.02 -7.32
N THR A 282 -3.71 17.72 -7.41
CA THR A 282 -3.62 16.73 -6.32
C THR A 282 -2.69 15.60 -6.75
N GLN A 283 -2.51 14.56 -5.92
CA GLN A 283 -2.21 13.23 -6.47
C GLN A 283 -3.39 12.80 -7.35
N VAL A 284 -3.12 12.18 -8.49
CA VAL A 284 -4.16 11.81 -9.48
C VAL A 284 -3.93 10.37 -9.93
N GLU A 285 -4.98 9.55 -9.84
CA GLU A 285 -5.03 8.18 -10.35
C GLU A 285 -5.75 8.21 -11.69
N VAL A 286 -5.11 7.69 -12.73
CA VAL A 286 -5.62 7.72 -14.11
C VAL A 286 -5.45 6.36 -14.77
N PHE A 287 -6.31 6.08 -15.75
CA PHE A 287 -6.04 5.04 -16.74
C PHE A 287 -5.45 5.66 -18.00
N LEU A 288 -4.46 4.97 -18.57
CA LEU A 288 -3.66 5.38 -19.71
C LEU A 288 -3.91 4.45 -20.89
N LEU A 289 -4.10 5.01 -22.08
CA LEU A 289 -4.12 4.29 -23.36
C LEU A 289 -3.16 5.01 -24.33
N ARG A 290 -2.15 4.32 -24.88
CA ARG A 290 -1.12 4.93 -25.73
C ARG A 290 -1.50 4.81 -27.21
N GLU A 291 -0.95 5.68 -28.06
CA GLU A 291 -1.13 5.65 -29.52
C GLU A 291 -0.81 4.27 -30.14
N VAL A 292 0.22 3.59 -29.63
CA VAL A 292 0.60 2.23 -30.08
C VAL A 292 -0.51 1.23 -29.76
N ASP A 293 -0.96 1.19 -28.49
CA ASP A 293 -2.03 0.29 -28.06
C ASP A 293 -3.39 0.65 -28.71
N LEU A 294 -3.56 1.91 -29.13
CA LEU A 294 -4.75 2.38 -29.82
C LEU A 294 -4.84 1.81 -31.25
N LYS A 295 -3.71 1.65 -31.96
CA LYS A 295 -3.69 1.12 -33.33
C LYS A 295 -4.17 -0.33 -33.39
N ASP A 296 -3.81 -1.14 -32.40
CA ASP A 296 -4.30 -2.52 -32.25
C ASP A 296 -5.83 -2.60 -32.11
N VAL A 297 -6.45 -1.54 -31.59
CA VAL A 297 -7.89 -1.46 -31.28
C VAL A 297 -8.61 -0.48 -32.22
N ASP A 298 -7.94 0.17 -33.17
CA ASP A 298 -8.53 1.25 -34.01
C ASP A 298 -9.63 0.72 -34.93
N SER A 299 -9.57 -0.55 -35.36
CA SER A 299 -10.64 -1.22 -36.11
C SER A 299 -11.96 -1.28 -35.32
N ILE A 300 -11.88 -1.71 -34.06
CA ILE A 300 -12.97 -1.78 -33.09
C ILE A 300 -13.43 -0.36 -32.74
N LEU A 301 -12.50 0.50 -32.34
CA LEU A 301 -12.79 1.85 -31.87
C LEU A 301 -13.36 2.73 -32.98
N ALA A 302 -12.95 2.56 -34.24
CA ALA A 302 -13.58 3.20 -35.40
C ALA A 302 -14.99 2.65 -35.68
N GLY A 303 -15.32 1.43 -35.26
CA GLY A 303 -16.69 0.93 -35.14
C GLY A 303 -17.49 1.79 -34.14
N CYS A 304 -17.08 1.80 -32.87
CA CYS A 304 -17.75 2.57 -31.81
C CYS A 304 -17.85 4.07 -32.14
N LEU A 305 -16.78 4.67 -32.67
CA LEU A 305 -16.71 6.09 -33.04
C LEU A 305 -17.51 6.45 -34.31
N ARG A 306 -17.97 5.47 -35.10
CA ARG A 306 -18.93 5.74 -36.20
C ARG A 306 -20.33 6.06 -35.66
N ASN A 307 -20.70 5.55 -34.48
CA ASN A 307 -22.01 5.77 -33.90
C ASN A 307 -22.23 7.26 -33.48
N PRO A 308 -23.35 7.90 -33.87
CA PRO A 308 -23.62 9.31 -33.56
C PRO A 308 -23.90 9.58 -32.07
N LEU A 309 -24.39 8.60 -31.29
CA LEU A 309 -24.62 8.72 -29.85
C LEU A 309 -23.31 8.70 -29.08
N VAL A 310 -22.39 7.78 -29.41
CA VAL A 310 -21.02 7.77 -28.88
C VAL A 310 -20.29 9.06 -29.24
N GLN A 311 -20.44 9.56 -30.48
CA GLN A 311 -19.90 10.87 -30.87
C GLN A 311 -20.50 12.03 -30.05
N ASP A 312 -21.78 12.00 -29.68
CA ASP A 312 -22.39 13.07 -28.90
C ASP A 312 -22.06 12.97 -27.40
N ALA A 313 -21.90 11.76 -26.87
CA ALA A 313 -21.38 11.54 -25.52
C ALA A 313 -19.91 12.00 -25.39
N ILE A 314 -19.05 11.64 -26.36
CA ILE A 314 -17.68 12.18 -26.47
C ILE A 314 -17.72 13.71 -26.65
N ARG A 315 -18.65 14.27 -27.44
CA ARG A 315 -18.81 15.73 -27.61
C ARG A 315 -19.27 16.45 -26.33
N LYS A 316 -19.98 15.77 -25.44
CA LYS A 316 -20.40 16.26 -24.10
C LYS A 316 -19.27 16.14 -23.06
N ALA A 317 -18.44 15.11 -23.14
CA ALA A 317 -17.27 14.89 -22.28
C ALA A 317 -16.03 15.72 -22.71
N SER A 318 -15.84 15.91 -24.01
CA SER A 318 -14.71 16.63 -24.62
C SER A 318 -14.79 18.14 -24.35
N LEU A 319 -13.63 18.72 -24.04
CA LEU A 319 -13.51 20.17 -23.80
C LEU A 319 -13.67 21.01 -25.08
N VAL A 320 -13.50 20.41 -26.27
CA VAL A 320 -13.30 21.14 -27.55
C VAL A 320 -14.47 22.08 -27.90
N LYS A 321 -15.72 21.79 -27.49
CA LYS A 321 -16.88 22.66 -27.76
C LYS A 321 -17.31 23.59 -26.63
N LYS A 322 -16.90 23.39 -25.37
CA LYS A 322 -17.20 24.36 -24.29
C LYS A 322 -16.55 25.74 -24.54
N ILE A 323 -15.44 25.74 -25.28
CA ILE A 323 -14.72 26.95 -25.73
C ILE A 323 -15.53 27.76 -26.76
N LYS A 324 -16.43 27.13 -27.54
CA LYS A 324 -17.12 27.76 -28.68
C LYS A 324 -18.52 28.32 -28.39
N VAL A 325 -19.00 28.23 -27.14
CA VAL A 325 -20.37 28.66 -26.74
C VAL A 325 -20.34 29.58 -25.51
N ALA A 326 -19.31 30.40 -25.39
CA ALA A 326 -19.25 31.51 -24.43
C ALA A 326 -19.35 32.85 -25.19
N PRO A 327 -20.57 33.36 -25.45
CA PRO A 327 -20.73 34.64 -26.14
C PRO A 327 -20.21 35.79 -25.27
N GLN A 328 -19.19 36.50 -25.75
CA GLN A 328 -18.66 37.68 -25.09
C GLN A 328 -19.72 38.80 -25.07
N LYS A 329 -20.37 39.03 -23.92
CA LYS A 329 -21.16 40.24 -23.69
C LYS A 329 -20.22 41.42 -23.42
N ILE A 330 -19.68 41.99 -24.50
CA ILE A 330 -18.95 43.27 -24.47
C ILE A 330 -19.95 44.37 -24.07
N GLN A 331 -19.86 44.88 -22.84
CA GLN A 331 -20.57 46.11 -22.44
C GLN A 331 -19.82 47.34 -22.95
N LEU A 332 -20.03 47.68 -24.22
CA LEU A 332 -19.82 49.04 -24.70
C LEU A 332 -21.06 49.88 -24.37
N ARG A 333 -21.01 50.66 -23.30
CA ARG A 333 -21.96 51.76 -23.07
C ARG A 333 -21.18 53.06 -22.96
N GLY A 334 -21.37 53.94 -23.94
CA GLY A 334 -20.47 55.05 -24.23
C GLY A 334 -20.53 56.22 -23.26
N VAL A 335 -19.52 57.08 -23.39
CA VAL A 335 -19.47 58.43 -22.81
C VAL A 335 -20.21 59.41 -23.74
N ALA A 336 -20.58 60.58 -23.20
CA ALA A 336 -21.46 61.61 -23.77
C ALA A 336 -22.98 61.29 -23.70
N ASN A 337 -23.88 62.26 -23.48
CA ASN A 337 -23.69 63.73 -23.54
C ASN A 337 -24.10 64.46 -22.23
N ARG A 338 -23.84 65.78 -22.15
CA ARG A 338 -24.08 66.67 -20.99
C ARG A 338 -24.88 67.92 -21.44
N ARG A 339 -25.82 68.40 -20.61
CA ARG A 339 -26.87 69.44 -20.89
C ARG A 339 -27.97 68.89 -21.81
N GLU A 340 -29.23 69.33 -21.78
CA GLU A 340 -30.04 70.22 -20.89
C GLU A 340 -31.48 69.65 -20.96
N THR A 341 -32.39 69.67 -19.98
CA THR A 341 -33.01 70.75 -19.18
C THR A 341 -33.50 70.14 -17.83
N ARG A 342 -33.59 70.80 -16.66
CA ARG A 342 -34.29 72.04 -16.26
C ARG A 342 -35.82 71.97 -16.42
N GLY A 343 -36.49 71.22 -15.55
CA GLY A 343 -37.96 71.15 -15.44
C GLY A 343 -38.41 70.68 -14.05
N LYS A 344 -39.28 71.47 -13.41
CA LYS A 344 -39.82 71.26 -12.06
C LYS A 344 -40.62 69.95 -11.96
N GLU A 345 -40.60 69.31 -10.79
CA GLU A 345 -41.80 69.25 -9.95
C GLU A 345 -41.47 68.98 -8.48
N THR A 346 -42.39 69.38 -7.59
CA THR A 346 -42.20 69.44 -6.13
C THR A 346 -43.51 69.08 -5.42
N SER A 347 -43.47 68.25 -4.37
CA SER A 347 -44.15 68.48 -3.07
C SER A 347 -44.13 67.22 -2.17
N SER A 348 -44.13 67.42 -0.84
CA SER A 348 -44.70 66.55 0.21
C SER A 348 -44.23 65.08 0.35
N SER A 349 -43.95 64.50 1.54
CA SER A 349 -44.03 65.04 2.90
C SER A 349 -43.10 64.31 3.90
N THR A 350 -42.73 65.06 4.94
CA THR A 350 -42.60 64.69 6.37
C THR A 350 -43.32 63.40 6.83
N ALA A 351 -42.86 62.61 7.82
CA ALA A 351 -41.71 62.70 8.76
C ALA A 351 -41.27 61.26 9.21
N THR A 352 -40.78 60.86 10.41
CA THR A 352 -40.61 61.50 11.74
C THR A 352 -39.58 60.76 12.65
N TRP A 353 -39.05 61.46 13.67
CA TRP A 353 -38.34 61.07 14.93
C TRP A 353 -37.79 59.62 15.12
N VAL A 354 -36.47 59.38 15.31
CA VAL A 354 -35.54 59.67 16.45
C VAL A 354 -35.41 58.54 17.48
N GLY A 355 -34.18 58.05 17.69
CA GLY A 355 -33.78 57.12 18.76
C GLY A 355 -32.26 57.05 18.92
N LYS A 356 -31.73 57.20 20.14
CA LYS A 356 -30.27 57.27 20.41
C LYS A 356 -29.63 55.92 20.72
N ALA A 357 -28.42 55.72 20.19
CA ALA A 357 -27.22 55.06 20.73
C ALA A 357 -27.34 53.94 21.79
N VAL A 358 -26.46 52.93 21.65
CA VAL A 358 -25.41 52.66 22.66
C VAL A 358 -24.27 51.82 22.07
N ASN A 359 -23.04 52.09 22.51
CA ASN A 359 -21.83 51.34 22.18
C ASN A 359 -21.58 50.23 23.21
N ARG A 360 -21.35 48.98 22.78
CA ARG A 360 -20.54 47.99 23.52
C ARG A 360 -19.66 47.18 22.57
N ARG A 361 -18.38 47.08 22.94
CA ARG A 361 -17.35 46.23 22.33
C ARG A 361 -16.91 45.17 23.34
N SER A 362 -16.14 44.19 22.88
CA SER A 362 -15.35 43.23 23.68
C SER A 362 -16.15 42.11 24.38
N PRO A 363 -15.51 41.00 24.81
CA PRO A 363 -14.08 40.67 24.68
C PRO A 363 -13.76 39.36 23.91
N ILE A 364 -12.50 39.26 23.47
CA ILE A 364 -11.83 37.98 23.15
C ILE A 364 -11.63 37.21 24.46
N ASN A 365 -11.67 35.88 24.47
CA ASN A 365 -11.26 35.13 25.67
C ASN A 365 -10.68 33.73 25.39
N GLN A 366 -9.88 33.29 26.36
CA GLN A 366 -9.36 31.94 26.64
C GLN A 366 -8.26 31.34 25.75
N ALA A 367 -7.31 30.75 26.46
CA ALA A 367 -6.21 29.91 25.99
C ALA A 367 -6.12 28.67 26.91
N ALA A 368 -5.12 27.82 26.69
CA ALA A 368 -4.59 26.81 27.63
C ALA A 368 -5.51 25.64 28.04
N ASN A 369 -5.37 24.53 27.31
CA ASN A 369 -5.32 23.15 27.82
C ASN A 369 -4.68 22.29 26.70
N LYS A 370 -3.90 21.24 26.97
CA LYS A 370 -3.51 20.63 28.25
C LYS A 370 -2.14 19.95 28.10
#